data_AF-A0A8C4GU59-F1
#
_entry.id   AF-A0A8C4GU59-F1
#
_cell.length_a   1.000
_cell.length_b   1.000
_cell.length_c   1.000
_cell.angle_alpha   90.00
_cell.angle_beta   90.00
_cell.angle_gamma   90.00
#
_symmetry.space_group_name_H-M   'P 1'
#
loop_
_entity.id
_entity.type
_entity.pdbx_description
1 polymer ?
#
loop_
_entity_poly.entity_id
_entity_poly.type
_entity_poly.pdbx_seq_one_letter_code
_entity_poly.pdbx_strand_id
1 'polypeptide(L)'
;CTQVSGITFYEGKCFTGRKLEVRGDCDNFQDRGFMNRVNSIRVESGAWICYDHPDFKGQQYILEHGEYPEFQRWNSHNDHMGSCKPIRMHGEHYRIELFEACNFSGQCVEICDDCPFLQSRGFSKNCINSVRVYGDGAWVMYEEPNFRGRMYIVERGYYCSHNEWQAQNPNIQSIRRVVNYF
;
A
#
# COMPACT_ATOMS: atom_id res chain seq x y z
N CYS A 1 8.77 -6.89 -23.48
CA CYS A 1 7.65 -5.94 -23.44
C CYS A 1 7.42 -5.55 -21.99
N THR A 2 7.65 -4.30 -21.61
CA THR A 2 7.18 -3.77 -20.32
C THR A 2 5.66 -3.76 -20.37
N GLN A 3 5.01 -4.69 -19.67
CA GLN A 3 3.56 -4.61 -19.49
C GLN A 3 3.25 -3.28 -18.78
N VAL A 4 2.30 -2.55 -19.33
CA VAL A 4 1.84 -1.28 -18.78
C VAL A 4 0.81 -1.60 -17.71
N SER A 5 1.11 -1.26 -16.45
CA SER A 5 0.13 -1.36 -15.36
C SER A 5 -1.09 -0.49 -15.66
N GLY A 6 -2.28 -0.97 -15.31
CA GLY A 6 -3.54 -0.28 -15.59
C GLY A 6 -4.49 -0.27 -14.41
N ILE A 7 -5.08 0.90 -14.15
CA ILE A 7 -6.14 1.10 -13.17
C ILE A 7 -7.19 2.06 -13.72
N THR A 8 -8.46 1.79 -13.42
CA THR A 8 -9.60 2.65 -13.73
C THR A 8 -10.40 2.97 -12.48
N PHE A 9 -10.60 4.25 -12.21
CA PHE A 9 -11.41 4.78 -11.11
C PHE A 9 -12.78 5.23 -11.63
N TYR A 10 -13.84 5.02 -10.85
CA TYR A 10 -15.22 5.38 -11.22
C TYR A 10 -15.89 6.24 -10.14
N GLU A 11 -16.62 7.27 -10.55
CA GLU A 11 -17.38 8.14 -9.63
C GLU A 11 -18.54 7.41 -8.95
N GLY A 12 -19.14 6.41 -9.60
CA GLY A 12 -20.23 5.59 -9.06
C GLY A 12 -19.76 4.24 -8.52
N LYS A 13 -20.65 3.57 -7.77
CA LYS A 13 -20.48 2.17 -7.36
C LYS A 13 -20.65 1.23 -8.56
N CYS A 14 -20.14 0.01 -8.45
CA CYS A 14 -20.29 -1.04 -9.47
C CYS A 14 -19.87 -0.58 -10.89
N PHE A 15 -18.80 0.22 -10.97
CA PHE A 15 -18.16 0.66 -12.22
C PHE A 15 -19.05 1.56 -13.10
N THR A 16 -19.82 2.44 -12.47
CA THR A 16 -20.75 3.36 -13.14
C THR A 16 -20.29 4.82 -13.07
N GLY A 17 -20.87 5.68 -13.92
CA GLY A 17 -20.58 7.11 -13.93
C GLY A 17 -19.32 7.49 -14.71
N ARG A 18 -18.79 8.70 -14.45
CA ARG A 18 -17.53 9.15 -15.04
C ARG A 18 -16.39 8.25 -14.55
N LYS A 19 -15.41 8.02 -15.43
CA LYS A 19 -14.20 7.25 -15.12
C LYS A 19 -12.92 8.03 -15.39
N LEU A 20 -11.87 7.67 -14.67
CA LEU A 20 -10.49 8.09 -14.91
C LEU A 20 -9.63 6.84 -15.15
N GLU A 21 -9.00 6.75 -16.33
CA GLU A 21 -8.05 5.68 -16.66
C GLU A 21 -6.61 6.17 -16.46
N VAL A 22 -5.81 5.35 -15.77
CA VAL A 22 -4.41 5.65 -15.44
C VAL A 22 -3.50 4.48 -15.86
N ARG A 23 -2.33 4.83 -16.39
CA ARG A 23 -1.32 3.91 -16.97
C ARG A 23 0.10 4.16 -16.46
N GLY A 24 0.22 4.86 -15.33
CA GLY A 24 1.48 5.23 -14.68
C GLY A 24 1.19 6.10 -13.45
N ASP A 25 2.16 6.87 -12.99
CA ASP A 25 1.98 7.82 -11.89
C ASP A 25 0.92 8.89 -12.27
N CYS A 26 0.02 9.21 -11.34
CA CYS A 26 -0.93 10.31 -11.42
C CYS A 26 -0.96 11.01 -10.07
N ASP A 27 -0.25 12.13 -9.96
CA ASP A 27 -0.08 12.92 -8.74
C ASP A 27 -1.29 13.79 -8.39
N ASN A 28 -2.17 14.09 -9.35
CA ASN A 28 -3.41 14.82 -9.09
C ASN A 28 -4.54 14.43 -10.04
N PHE A 29 -5.62 13.85 -9.50
CA PHE A 29 -6.79 13.46 -10.29
C PHE A 29 -7.57 14.66 -10.86
N GLN A 30 -7.53 15.82 -10.19
CA GLN A 30 -8.25 17.02 -10.64
C GLN A 30 -7.64 17.60 -11.91
N ASP A 31 -6.32 17.51 -12.07
CA ASP A 31 -5.61 17.92 -13.29
C ASP A 31 -5.99 17.05 -14.50
N ARG A 32 -6.56 15.88 -14.24
CA ARG A 32 -7.15 14.97 -15.23
C ARG A 32 -8.66 15.15 -15.38
N GLY A 33 -9.25 16.18 -14.77
CA GLY A 33 -10.68 16.49 -14.82
C GLY A 33 -11.56 15.57 -13.96
N PHE A 34 -10.98 14.85 -13.00
CA PHE A 34 -11.69 13.91 -12.12
C PHE A 34 -11.73 14.45 -10.69
N MET A 35 -12.93 14.67 -10.13
CA MET A 35 -13.15 15.48 -8.91
C MET A 35 -12.92 14.72 -7.60
N ASN A 36 -11.85 13.92 -7.54
CA ASN A 36 -11.43 13.12 -6.38
C ASN A 36 -12.54 12.26 -5.73
N ARG A 37 -13.55 11.88 -6.51
CA ARG A 37 -14.68 11.06 -6.05
C ARG A 37 -14.59 9.68 -6.66
N VAL A 38 -14.20 8.69 -5.87
CA VAL A 38 -13.96 7.31 -6.28
C VAL A 38 -14.83 6.36 -5.46
N ASN A 39 -15.85 5.80 -6.09
CA ASN A 39 -16.76 4.84 -5.46
C ASN A 39 -16.55 3.40 -5.94
N SER A 40 -15.84 3.16 -7.04
CA SER A 40 -15.41 1.81 -7.43
C SER A 40 -14.15 1.86 -8.29
N ILE A 41 -13.40 0.76 -8.32
CA ILE A 41 -12.09 0.68 -8.97
C ILE A 41 -11.93 -0.65 -9.69
N ARG A 42 -11.33 -0.64 -10.88
CA ARG A 42 -10.81 -1.84 -11.54
C ARG A 42 -9.31 -1.72 -11.67
N VAL A 43 -8.58 -2.73 -11.21
CA VAL A 43 -7.15 -2.85 -11.46
C VAL A 43 -6.99 -3.88 -12.57
N GLU A 44 -6.65 -3.42 -13.77
CA GLU A 44 -6.51 -4.27 -14.95
C GLU A 44 -5.17 -5.01 -14.99
N SER A 45 -4.11 -4.43 -14.44
CA SER A 45 -2.78 -5.05 -14.38
C SER A 45 -1.88 -4.40 -13.33
N GLY A 46 -1.01 -5.23 -12.74
CA GLY A 46 -0.11 -4.84 -11.66
C GLY A 46 -0.82 -4.58 -10.34
N ALA A 47 -0.09 -4.02 -9.38
CA ALA A 47 -0.63 -3.49 -8.14
C ALA A 47 -0.32 -2.00 -8.00
N TRP A 48 -1.16 -1.30 -7.24
CA TRP A 48 -1.20 0.15 -7.18
C TRP A 48 -1.25 0.65 -5.75
N ILE A 49 -0.59 1.78 -5.51
CA ILE A 49 -0.74 2.56 -4.29
C ILE A 49 -1.62 3.75 -4.66
N CYS A 50 -2.74 3.87 -3.98
CA CYS A 50 -3.62 5.02 -4.08
C CYS A 50 -3.58 5.83 -2.79
N TYR A 51 -3.80 7.14 -2.91
CA TYR A 51 -3.70 8.10 -1.83
C TYR A 51 -4.96 8.95 -1.77
N ASP A 52 -5.41 9.27 -0.56
CA ASP A 52 -6.58 10.16 -0.39
C ASP A 52 -6.27 11.62 -0.80
N HIS A 53 -5.04 12.08 -0.71
CA HIS A 53 -4.63 13.43 -1.15
C HIS A 53 -3.84 13.42 -2.48
N PRO A 54 -3.75 14.57 -3.17
CA PRO A 54 -2.77 14.79 -4.23
C PRO A 54 -1.32 14.63 -3.75
N ASP A 55 -0.38 14.59 -4.69
CA ASP A 55 1.07 14.49 -4.50
C ASP A 55 1.55 13.24 -3.74
N PHE A 56 0.79 12.14 -3.79
CA PHE A 56 1.11 10.88 -3.10
C PHE A 56 1.21 11.03 -1.58
N LYS A 57 0.26 11.78 -0.99
CA LYS A 57 0.19 12.10 0.45
C LYS A 57 -1.05 11.53 1.12
N GLY A 58 -0.98 11.40 2.44
CA GLY A 58 -2.11 11.00 3.28
C GLY A 58 -2.26 9.48 3.40
N GLN A 59 -3.49 8.99 3.53
CA GLN A 59 -3.77 7.57 3.71
C GLN A 59 -3.47 6.79 2.43
N GLN A 60 -2.73 5.69 2.57
CA GLN A 60 -2.42 4.77 1.49
C GLN A 60 -3.46 3.65 1.39
N TYR A 61 -3.77 3.26 0.17
CA TYR A 61 -4.61 2.11 -0.17
C TYR A 61 -3.88 1.25 -1.20
N ILE A 62 -3.63 -0.01 -0.87
CA ILE A 62 -2.94 -0.95 -1.76
C ILE A 62 -3.99 -1.76 -2.51
N LEU A 63 -3.98 -1.64 -3.83
CA LEU A 63 -4.94 -2.30 -4.72
C LEU A 63 -4.20 -3.23 -5.66
N GLU A 64 -4.48 -4.51 -5.54
CA GLU A 64 -3.93 -5.56 -6.39
C GLU A 64 -4.88 -5.81 -7.57
N HIS A 65 -4.47 -6.59 -8.56
CA HIS A 65 -5.33 -6.93 -9.69
C HIS A 65 -6.70 -7.44 -9.23
N GLY A 66 -7.77 -6.84 -9.75
CA GLY A 66 -9.13 -7.22 -9.40
C GLY A 66 -10.17 -6.11 -9.54
N GLU A 67 -11.38 -6.45 -9.12
CA GLU A 67 -12.55 -5.58 -9.17
C GLU A 67 -12.98 -5.17 -7.75
N TYR A 68 -13.11 -3.86 -7.53
CA TYR A 68 -13.50 -3.26 -6.27
C TYR A 68 -14.79 -2.46 -6.46
N PRO A 69 -15.98 -3.09 -6.32
CA PRO A 69 -17.27 -2.46 -6.66
C PRO A 69 -17.72 -1.35 -5.70
N GLU A 70 -17.11 -1.22 -4.52
CA GLU A 70 -17.37 -0.16 -3.54
C GLU A 70 -16.17 0.10 -2.63
N PHE A 71 -16.09 1.30 -2.02
CA PHE A 71 -14.91 1.75 -1.28
C PHE A 71 -14.56 0.95 -0.02
N GLN A 72 -15.52 0.25 0.56
CA GLN A 72 -15.28 -0.67 1.66
C GLN A 72 -14.38 -1.85 1.24
N ARG A 73 -14.32 -2.18 -0.05
CA ARG A 73 -13.51 -3.29 -0.57
C ARG A 73 -12.01 -3.02 -0.51
N TRP A 74 -11.59 -1.76 -0.33
CA TRP A 74 -10.20 -1.38 -0.08
C TRP A 74 -10.00 -0.75 1.29
N ASN A 75 -10.88 -1.05 2.25
CA ASN A 75 -10.84 -0.55 3.63
C ASN A 75 -10.89 0.99 3.75
N SER A 76 -11.47 1.70 2.77
CA SER A 76 -11.76 3.13 2.92
C SER A 76 -13.07 3.36 3.67
N HIS A 77 -13.18 4.52 4.31
CA HIS A 77 -14.38 5.00 5.01
C HIS A 77 -15.12 6.10 4.23
N ASN A 78 -14.54 6.59 3.13
CA ASN A 78 -15.12 7.62 2.26
C ASN A 78 -14.75 7.36 0.79
N ASP A 79 -15.30 8.16 -0.11
CA ASP A 79 -15.07 8.08 -1.56
C ASP A 79 -13.98 9.06 -2.04
N HIS A 80 -13.09 9.55 -1.18
CA HIS A 80 -12.06 10.52 -1.56
C HIS A 80 -10.74 9.86 -1.94
N MET A 81 -10.23 10.21 -3.13
CA MET A 81 -8.92 9.77 -3.62
C MET A 81 -8.33 10.83 -4.55
N GLY A 82 -7.06 11.18 -4.36
CA GLY A 82 -6.43 12.33 -5.02
C GLY A 82 -5.25 11.98 -5.92
N SER A 83 -4.58 10.86 -5.69
CA SER A 83 -3.42 10.44 -6.48
C SER A 83 -3.18 8.94 -6.43
N CYS A 84 -2.44 8.40 -7.40
CA CYS A 84 -2.05 6.99 -7.44
C CYS A 84 -0.75 6.76 -8.20
N LYS A 85 -0.05 5.68 -7.88
CA LYS A 85 1.12 5.21 -8.64
C LYS A 85 1.19 3.69 -8.65
N PRO A 86 1.73 3.06 -9.71
CA PRO A 86 2.00 1.63 -9.69
C PRO A 86 3.06 1.29 -8.65
N ILE A 87 2.91 0.14 -8.00
CA ILE A 87 4.02 -0.51 -7.28
C ILE A 87 5.05 -0.92 -8.33
N ARG A 88 6.34 -0.73 -8.06
CA ARG A 88 7.43 -1.00 -9.03
C ARG A 88 8.09 -2.36 -8.80
N MET A 89 8.00 -2.88 -7.58
CA MET A 89 8.52 -4.20 -7.20
C MET A 89 7.51 -5.29 -7.52
N HIS A 90 7.94 -6.26 -8.31
CA HIS A 90 7.10 -7.23 -9.01
C HIS A 90 7.55 -8.68 -8.89
N GLY A 91 8.69 -8.92 -8.23
CA GLY A 91 9.24 -10.26 -8.09
C GLY A 91 8.67 -11.01 -6.90
N GLU A 92 9.15 -12.24 -6.75
CA GLU A 92 8.68 -13.20 -5.76
C GLU A 92 9.67 -13.39 -4.60
N HIS A 93 10.76 -12.62 -4.56
CA HIS A 93 11.74 -12.69 -3.49
C HIS A 93 11.36 -11.71 -2.38
N TYR A 94 10.72 -12.24 -1.34
CA TYR A 94 10.24 -11.49 -0.20
C TYR A 94 11.15 -11.69 1.01
N ARG A 95 11.78 -10.61 1.48
CA ARG A 95 12.50 -10.61 2.76
C ARG A 95 12.50 -9.20 3.34
N ILE A 96 12.10 -9.06 4.60
CA ILE A 96 12.10 -7.79 5.31
C ILE A 96 12.61 -7.97 6.74
N GLU A 97 13.44 -7.05 7.20
CA GLU A 97 13.85 -6.93 8.60
C GLU A 97 13.12 -5.73 9.22
N LEU A 98 12.45 -5.96 10.34
CA LEU A 98 11.73 -4.95 11.12
C LEU A 98 12.52 -4.65 12.39
N PHE A 99 12.62 -3.38 12.79
CA PHE A 99 13.41 -2.95 13.94
C PHE A 99 12.59 -2.12 14.93
N GLU A 100 12.78 -2.35 16.23
CA GLU A 100 12.08 -1.64 17.32
C GLU A 100 12.38 -0.13 17.33
N ALA A 101 13.62 0.26 17.02
CA ALA A 101 14.08 1.65 17.08
C ALA A 101 14.50 2.18 15.70
N CYS A 102 14.67 3.50 15.60
CA CYS A 102 15.16 4.15 14.38
C CYS A 102 16.59 3.70 14.04
N ASN A 103 17.00 3.93 12.79
CA ASN A 103 18.34 3.63 12.28
C ASN A 103 18.77 2.16 12.49
N PHE A 104 17.83 1.22 12.36
CA PHE A 104 18.07 -0.22 12.39
C PHE A 104 18.65 -0.73 13.71
N SER A 105 18.11 -0.24 14.82
CA SER A 105 18.57 -0.55 16.17
C SER A 105 17.48 -1.18 17.04
N GLY A 106 17.87 -1.73 18.20
CA GLY A 106 16.97 -2.41 19.12
C GLY A 106 16.64 -3.84 18.69
N GLN A 107 15.51 -4.36 19.19
CA GLN A 107 15.02 -5.69 18.79
C GLN A 107 14.76 -5.74 17.28
N CYS A 108 15.14 -6.85 16.63
CA CYS A 108 14.96 -7.07 15.20
C CYS A 108 14.32 -8.44 14.94
N VAL A 109 13.44 -8.51 13.94
CA VAL A 109 12.85 -9.75 13.42
C VAL A 109 12.88 -9.72 11.90
N GLU A 110 13.29 -10.83 11.31
CA GLU A 110 13.19 -11.08 9.88
C GLU A 110 11.86 -11.78 9.55
N ILE A 111 11.22 -11.33 8.48
CA ILE A 111 9.96 -11.86 7.96
C ILE A 111 10.14 -12.19 6.46
N CYS A 112 9.75 -13.39 6.06
CA CYS A 112 9.77 -13.85 4.66
C CYS A 112 8.37 -14.26 4.15
N ASP A 113 7.39 -14.36 5.04
CA ASP A 113 6.01 -14.75 4.76
C ASP A 113 5.02 -13.81 5.43
N ASP A 114 3.76 -13.90 5.03
CA ASP A 114 2.68 -13.12 5.64
C ASP A 114 2.61 -13.39 7.15
N CYS A 115 2.45 -12.34 7.93
CA CYS A 115 2.35 -12.39 9.37
C CYS A 115 1.12 -11.61 9.84
N PRO A 116 0.01 -12.29 10.17
CA PRO A 116 -1.22 -11.64 10.62
C PRO A 116 -1.11 -11.05 12.04
N PHE A 117 -0.06 -11.39 12.79
CA PHE A 117 0.15 -10.87 14.14
C PHE A 117 1.64 -10.87 14.53
N LEU A 118 2.30 -9.71 14.47
CA LEU A 118 3.75 -9.60 14.66
C LEU A 118 4.25 -10.02 16.03
N GLN A 119 3.43 -9.88 17.08
CA GLN A 119 3.84 -10.33 18.42
C GLN A 119 4.08 -11.85 18.49
N SER A 120 3.42 -12.62 17.61
CA SER A 120 3.69 -14.07 17.48
C SER A 120 5.10 -14.39 16.96
N ARG A 121 5.79 -13.41 16.36
CA ARG A 121 7.16 -13.52 15.84
C ARG A 121 8.21 -12.98 16.80
N GLY A 122 7.84 -12.68 18.05
CA GLY A 122 8.77 -12.31 19.11
C GLY A 122 8.87 -10.82 19.40
N PHE A 123 8.13 -9.96 18.70
CA PHE A 123 8.01 -8.54 19.08
C PHE A 123 7.16 -8.40 20.35
N SER A 124 7.76 -7.88 21.42
CA SER A 124 7.03 -7.61 22.68
C SER A 124 6.20 -6.32 22.63
N LYS A 125 6.50 -5.44 21.68
CA LYS A 125 5.83 -4.15 21.45
C LYS A 125 5.48 -4.00 19.98
N ASN A 126 4.44 -3.25 19.69
CA ASN A 126 4.03 -2.95 18.30
C ASN A 126 4.82 -1.79 17.68
N CYS A 127 5.98 -1.42 18.24
CA CYS A 127 6.73 -0.23 17.83
C CYS A 127 7.75 -0.61 16.77
N ILE A 128 7.40 -0.47 15.49
CA ILE A 128 8.34 -0.64 14.36
C ILE A 128 8.76 0.74 13.87
N ASN A 129 10.03 1.08 14.07
CA ASN A 129 10.55 2.41 13.78
C ASN A 129 11.50 2.44 12.59
N SER A 130 12.09 1.33 12.18
CA SER A 130 12.86 1.27 10.93
C SER A 130 12.72 -0.10 10.28
N VAL A 131 12.87 -0.16 8.95
CA VAL A 131 12.74 -1.39 8.17
C VAL A 131 13.78 -1.49 7.08
N ARG A 132 14.24 -2.70 6.80
CA ARG A 132 15.08 -3.01 5.64
C ARG A 132 14.37 -4.01 4.76
N VAL A 133 14.06 -3.61 3.54
CA VAL A 133 13.37 -4.46 2.57
C VAL A 133 14.38 -4.95 1.55
N TYR A 134 14.50 -6.26 1.45
CA TYR A 134 15.37 -6.96 0.53
C TYR A 134 14.55 -7.63 -0.58
N GLY A 135 15.23 -8.06 -1.65
CA GLY A 135 14.58 -8.72 -2.77
C GLY A 135 13.85 -7.75 -3.69
N ASP A 136 12.94 -8.29 -4.48
CA ASP A 136 12.18 -7.61 -5.54
C ASP A 136 10.67 -7.69 -5.34
N GLY A 137 10.22 -8.17 -4.17
CA GLY A 137 8.82 -8.14 -3.72
C GLY A 137 8.51 -6.94 -2.83
N ALA A 138 7.27 -6.42 -2.92
CA ALA A 138 6.76 -5.36 -2.06
C ALA A 138 5.98 -5.91 -0.85
N TRP A 139 5.89 -5.11 0.21
CA TRP A 139 5.20 -5.48 1.45
C TRP A 139 4.19 -4.41 1.87
N VAL A 140 3.05 -4.85 2.40
CA VAL A 140 2.08 -3.97 3.06
C VAL A 140 2.13 -4.22 4.57
N MET A 141 2.42 -3.16 5.32
CA MET A 141 2.35 -3.13 6.77
C MET A 141 1.03 -2.50 7.24
N TYR A 142 0.51 -2.98 8.37
CA TYR A 142 -0.80 -2.63 8.89
C TYR A 142 -0.73 -2.24 10.37
N GLU A 143 -1.50 -1.22 10.76
CA GLU A 143 -1.58 -0.79 12.17
C GLU A 143 -2.32 -1.80 13.07
N GLU A 144 -3.15 -2.67 12.51
CA GLU A 144 -3.93 -3.67 13.26
C GLU A 144 -3.56 -5.11 12.86
N PRO A 145 -3.85 -6.10 13.73
CA PRO A 145 -3.72 -7.52 13.38
C PRO A 145 -4.64 -7.92 12.22
N ASN A 146 -4.32 -9.04 11.57
CA ASN A 146 -5.10 -9.63 10.48
C ASN A 146 -5.32 -8.70 9.28
N PHE A 147 -4.30 -7.88 8.95
CA PHE A 147 -4.26 -7.03 7.76
C PHE A 147 -5.36 -5.96 7.75
N ARG A 148 -5.56 -5.29 8.90
CA ARG A 148 -6.60 -4.27 9.12
C ARG A 148 -6.01 -2.92 9.50
N GLY A 149 -6.87 -1.90 9.57
CA GLY A 149 -6.47 -0.54 9.89
C GLY A 149 -5.72 0.13 8.74
N ARG A 150 -4.92 1.14 9.07
CA ARG A 150 -4.14 1.88 8.07
C ARG A 150 -3.05 1.02 7.46
N MET A 151 -2.83 1.22 6.17
CA MET A 151 -1.89 0.46 5.36
C MET A 151 -0.68 1.33 4.99
N TYR A 152 0.49 0.69 4.89
CA TYR A 152 1.73 1.32 4.46
C TYR A 152 2.50 0.38 3.53
N ILE A 153 2.82 0.86 2.33
CA ILE A 153 3.64 0.13 1.36
C ILE A 153 5.13 0.38 1.63
N VAL A 154 5.93 -0.68 1.61
CA VAL A 154 7.38 -0.59 1.56
C VAL A 154 7.91 -1.47 0.43
N GLU A 155 8.78 -0.89 -0.38
CA GLU A 155 9.47 -1.54 -1.48
C GLU A 155 10.94 -1.74 -1.09
N ARG A 156 11.73 -2.40 -1.94
CA ARG A 156 13.17 -2.59 -1.69
C ARG A 156 13.84 -1.27 -1.29
N GLY A 157 14.46 -1.26 -0.11
CA GLY A 157 15.04 -0.03 0.43
C GLY A 157 15.38 -0.12 1.92
N TYR A 158 15.98 0.95 2.41
CA TYR A 158 16.35 1.15 3.81
C TYR A 158 15.58 2.35 4.33
N TYR A 159 14.68 2.12 5.28
CA TYR A 159 13.82 3.14 5.87
C TYR A 159 14.24 3.35 7.32
N CYS A 160 14.91 4.45 7.63
CA CYS A 160 15.54 4.69 8.93
C CYS A 160 14.56 5.17 10.01
N SER A 161 13.35 5.58 9.62
CA SER A 161 12.28 6.06 10.50
C SER A 161 10.89 5.70 9.95
N HIS A 162 9.89 5.57 10.82
CA HIS A 162 8.50 5.32 10.40
C HIS A 162 7.88 6.42 9.54
N ASN A 163 8.43 7.63 9.63
CA ASN A 163 8.05 8.74 8.76
C ASN A 163 8.38 8.48 7.29
N GLU A 164 9.36 7.61 6.98
CA GLU A 164 9.79 7.36 5.59
C GLU A 164 8.79 6.51 4.80
N TRP A 165 7.94 5.72 5.47
CA TRP A 165 6.77 5.08 4.85
C TRP A 165 5.46 5.84 5.13
N GLN A 166 5.58 7.12 5.56
CA GLN A 166 4.48 8.05 5.84
C GLN A 166 3.55 7.64 6.99
N ALA A 167 4.00 6.79 7.92
CA ALA A 167 3.22 6.51 9.12
C ALA A 167 3.27 7.69 10.10
N GLN A 168 2.17 7.91 10.83
CA GLN A 168 2.09 8.96 11.86
C GLN A 168 2.63 8.50 13.22
N ASN A 169 2.75 7.19 13.39
CA ASN A 169 3.22 6.53 14.60
C ASN A 169 3.85 5.18 14.20
N PRO A 170 4.67 4.55 15.05
CA PRO A 170 5.36 3.31 14.72
C PRO A 170 4.50 2.05 14.94
N ASN A 171 3.20 2.16 15.23
CA ASN A 171 2.35 1.01 15.54
C ASN A 171 2.11 0.15 14.31
N ILE A 172 2.80 -0.98 14.21
CA ILE A 172 2.58 -1.99 13.17
C ILE A 172 2.32 -3.33 13.85
N GLN A 173 1.26 -4.02 13.42
CA GLN A 173 0.79 -5.26 14.05
C GLN A 173 0.65 -6.43 13.08
N SER A 174 0.51 -6.18 11.79
CA SER A 174 0.54 -7.24 10.79
C SER A 174 1.20 -6.77 9.50
N ILE A 175 1.68 -7.74 8.71
CA ILE A 175 2.39 -7.49 7.47
C ILE A 175 2.11 -8.62 6.48
N ARG A 176 1.91 -8.30 5.21
CA ARG A 176 1.79 -9.29 4.13
C ARG A 176 2.54 -8.85 2.89
N ARG A 177 2.81 -9.82 2.03
CA ARG A 177 3.35 -9.62 0.68
C ARG A 177 2.28 -9.00 -0.22
N VAL A 178 2.71 -8.13 -1.13
CA VAL A 178 1.88 -7.66 -2.24
C VAL A 178 1.92 -8.70 -3.33
N VAL A 179 0.77 -9.20 -3.74
CA VAL A 179 0.64 -10.11 -4.87
C VAL A 179 0.44 -9.30 -6.14
N ASN A 180 1.39 -9.43 -7.07
CA ASN A 180 1.25 -8.86 -8.40
C ASN A 180 0.79 -9.95 -9.38
N TYR A 181 -0.30 -9.68 -10.09
CA TYR A 181 -0.70 -10.45 -11.26
C TYR A 181 -0.48 -9.59 -12.51
N PHE A 182 0.15 -10.20 -13.51
CA PHE A 182 0.59 -9.61 -14.76
C PHE A 182 0.04 -10.40 -15.94
#